data_AF-A0A257G7L9-F1
#
_entry.id   AF-A0A257G7L9-F1
#
_cell.length_a   1.000
_cell.length_b   1.000
_cell.length_c   1.000
_cell.angle_alpha   90.00
_cell.angle_beta   90.00
_cell.angle_gamma   90.00
#
_symmetry.space_group_name_H-M   'P 1'
#
loop_
_entity.id
_entity.type
_entity.pdbx_description
1 polymer ?
#
loop_
_entity_poly.entity_id
_entity_poly.type
_entity_poly.pdbx_seq_one_letter_code
_entity_poly.pdbx_strand_id
1 'polypeptide(L)'
;MSIGARFLEIRKAKGLNQTDVAAAIGISHGALVNYEKGREPPASAVIAFSKAYGVNPTWLLLGEGRPEQNSLDDLYSRSINIAWAYLTRGGDEVERDHLIKLSSALFQYLMEHGDISEAMTDKLLSLSA
;
A
#
# COMPACT_ATOMS: atom_id res chain seq x y z
N MET A 1 1.69 8.82 -16.04
CA MET A 1 1.90 7.37 -16.27
C MET A 1 0.55 6.74 -16.58
N SER A 2 0.44 5.86 -17.60
CA SER A 2 -0.81 5.16 -17.95
C SER A 2 -1.08 3.97 -17.02
N ILE A 3 -2.29 3.39 -17.07
CA ILE A 3 -2.64 2.18 -16.31
C ILE A 3 -1.72 1.02 -16.70
N GLY A 4 -1.50 0.82 -17.99
CA GLY A 4 -0.61 -0.23 -18.49
C GLY A 4 0.85 -0.05 -18.09
N ALA A 5 1.34 1.19 -17.96
CA ALA A 5 2.67 1.46 -17.44
C ALA A 5 2.79 1.09 -15.94
N ARG A 6 1.72 1.25 -15.15
CA ARG A 6 1.66 0.78 -13.76
C ARG A 6 1.62 -0.74 -13.64
N PHE A 7 0.98 -1.46 -14.58
CA PHE A 7 1.09 -2.92 -14.66
C PHE A 7 2.54 -3.35 -14.89
N LEU A 8 3.20 -2.70 -15.85
CA LEU A 8 4.61 -2.96 -16.18
C LEU A 8 5.53 -2.73 -14.98
N GLU A 9 5.30 -1.64 -14.24
CA GLU A 9 6.04 -1.29 -13.03
C GLU A 9 5.96 -2.41 -11.98
N ILE A 10 4.74 -2.81 -11.58
CA ILE A 10 4.55 -3.88 -10.59
C ILE A 10 5.14 -5.20 -11.08
N ARG A 11 4.89 -5.56 -12.35
CA ARG A 11 5.39 -6.81 -12.92
C ARG A 11 6.91 -6.87 -12.84
N LYS A 12 7.60 -5.80 -13.23
CA LYS A 12 9.07 -5.71 -13.16
C LYS A 12 9.58 -5.72 -11.72
N ALA A 13 8.95 -4.96 -10.83
CA ALA A 13 9.33 -4.90 -9.42
C ALA A 13 9.24 -6.28 -8.74
N LYS A 14 8.26 -7.11 -9.12
CA LYS A 14 8.09 -8.49 -8.62
C LYS A 14 8.87 -9.55 -9.43
N GLY A 15 9.66 -9.16 -10.44
CA GLY A 15 10.44 -10.10 -11.25
C GLY A 15 9.61 -11.06 -12.12
N LEU A 16 8.37 -10.69 -12.43
CA LEU A 16 7.41 -11.55 -13.13
C LEU A 16 7.54 -11.42 -14.66
N ASN A 17 7.37 -12.53 -15.39
CA ASN A 17 7.30 -12.50 -16.86
C ASN A 17 5.86 -12.19 -17.34
N GLN A 18 5.72 -11.75 -18.59
CA GLN A 18 4.42 -11.35 -19.14
C GLN A 18 3.46 -12.53 -19.35
N THR A 19 3.98 -13.71 -19.70
CA THR A 19 3.16 -14.89 -19.96
C THR A 19 2.42 -15.34 -18.71
N ASP A 20 3.13 -15.45 -17.59
CA ASP A 20 2.57 -15.89 -16.32
C ASP A 20 1.58 -14.86 -15.78
N VAL A 21 1.88 -13.56 -15.95
CA VAL A 21 0.96 -12.50 -15.54
C VAL A 21 -0.34 -12.54 -16.33
N ALA A 22 -0.25 -12.69 -17.65
CA ALA A 22 -1.42 -12.75 -18.51
C ALA A 22 -2.29 -13.96 -18.14
N ALA A 23 -1.68 -15.13 -17.91
CA ALA A 23 -2.38 -16.33 -17.47
C ALA A 23 -3.06 -16.14 -16.11
N ALA A 24 -2.35 -15.58 -15.12
CA ALA A 24 -2.86 -15.37 -13.77
C ALA A 24 -4.07 -14.43 -13.71
N ILE A 25 -4.14 -13.43 -14.59
CA ILE A 25 -5.25 -12.47 -14.64
C ILE A 25 -6.29 -12.81 -15.72
N GLY A 26 -6.15 -13.96 -16.38
CA GLY A 26 -7.14 -14.49 -17.33
C GLY A 26 -7.21 -13.75 -18.67
N ILE A 27 -6.10 -13.22 -19.18
CA ILE A 27 -6.02 -12.53 -20.48
C ILE A 27 -4.98 -13.18 -21.40
N SER A 28 -4.99 -12.81 -22.68
CA SER A 28 -3.93 -13.23 -23.60
C SER A 28 -2.61 -12.50 -23.33
N HIS A 29 -1.48 -13.17 -23.57
CA HIS A 29 -0.15 -12.54 -23.52
C HIS A 29 -0.07 -11.26 -24.37
N GLY A 30 -0.62 -11.31 -25.60
CA GLY A 30 -0.66 -10.14 -26.50
C GLY A 30 -1.47 -8.98 -25.94
N ALA A 31 -2.55 -9.25 -25.18
CA ALA A 31 -3.30 -8.20 -24.50
C ALA A 31 -2.43 -7.50 -23.45
N LEU A 32 -1.72 -8.24 -22.59
CA LEU A 32 -0.82 -7.67 -21.60
C LEU A 32 0.30 -6.83 -22.25
N VAL A 33 0.95 -7.35 -23.30
CA VAL A 33 1.98 -6.61 -24.05
C VAL A 33 1.44 -5.29 -24.60
N ASN A 34 0.23 -5.30 -25.16
CA ASN A 34 -0.39 -4.09 -25.68
C ASN A 34 -0.73 -3.10 -24.56
N TYR A 35 -1.19 -3.60 -23.41
CA TYR A 35 -1.45 -2.75 -22.25
C TYR A 35 -0.18 -2.05 -21.77
N GLU A 36 0.90 -2.81 -21.55
CA GLU A 36 2.19 -2.26 -21.11
C GLU A 36 2.81 -1.29 -22.12
N LYS A 37 2.38 -1.31 -23.39
CA LYS A 37 2.79 -0.38 -24.45
C LYS A 37 1.87 0.83 -24.62
N GLY A 38 0.82 0.97 -23.81
CA GLY A 38 -0.04 2.16 -23.77
C GLY A 38 -1.46 1.96 -24.26
N ARG A 39 -1.89 0.74 -24.62
CA ARG A 39 -3.32 0.46 -24.79
C ARG A 39 -4.00 0.45 -23.42
N GLU A 40 -5.14 1.12 -23.28
CA GLU A 40 -5.84 1.12 -21.99
C GLU A 40 -6.42 -0.27 -21.66
N PRO A 41 -6.11 -0.83 -20.47
CA PRO A 41 -6.73 -2.07 -20.00
C PRO A 41 -8.21 -1.82 -19.66
N PRO A 42 -9.10 -2.80 -19.90
CA PRO A 42 -10.46 -2.74 -19.38
C PRO A 42 -10.45 -2.85 -17.85
N ALA A 43 -11.51 -2.34 -17.21
CA ALA A 43 -11.66 -2.41 -15.75
C ALA A 43 -11.57 -3.85 -15.20
N SER A 44 -12.02 -4.85 -15.96
CA SER A 44 -11.88 -6.26 -15.60
C SER A 44 -10.42 -6.70 -15.43
N ALA A 45 -9.52 -6.24 -16.30
CA ALA A 45 -8.09 -6.54 -16.21
C ALA A 45 -7.45 -5.83 -15.00
N VAL A 46 -7.86 -4.58 -14.70
CA VAL A 46 -7.41 -3.85 -13.50
C VAL A 46 -7.81 -4.58 -12.22
N ILE A 47 -9.06 -5.03 -12.12
CA ILE A 47 -9.55 -5.77 -10.95
C ILE A 47 -8.83 -7.12 -10.82
N ALA A 48 -8.66 -7.86 -11.92
CA ALA A 48 -7.96 -9.15 -11.90
C ALA A 48 -6.49 -8.99 -11.48
N PHE A 49 -5.80 -7.97 -12.00
CA PHE A 49 -4.42 -7.66 -11.61
C PHE A 49 -4.31 -7.26 -10.13
N SER A 50 -5.21 -6.38 -9.67
CA SER A 50 -5.28 -5.97 -8.26
C SER A 50 -5.41 -7.17 -7.33
N LYS A 51 -6.35 -8.08 -7.61
CA LYS A 51 -6.58 -9.30 -6.81
C LYS A 51 -5.41 -10.28 -6.88
N ALA A 52 -4.83 -10.51 -8.05
CA ALA A 52 -3.76 -11.48 -8.24
C ALA A 52 -2.46 -11.06 -7.54
N TYR A 53 -2.20 -9.75 -7.43
CA TYR A 53 -0.91 -9.23 -6.96
C TYR A 53 -0.97 -8.37 -5.70
N GLY A 54 -2.15 -8.23 -5.09
CA GLY A 54 -2.36 -7.40 -3.89
C GLY A 54 -2.07 -5.93 -4.13
N VAL A 55 -2.49 -5.40 -5.28
CA VAL A 55 -2.19 -4.04 -5.70
C VAL A 55 -3.42 -3.16 -5.54
N ASN A 56 -3.22 -1.95 -5.02
CA ASN A 56 -4.26 -0.96 -4.86
C ASN A 56 -4.87 -0.55 -6.22
N PRO A 57 -6.18 -0.81 -6.45
CA PRO A 57 -6.83 -0.49 -7.73
C PRO A 57 -6.95 1.02 -7.97
N THR A 58 -7.05 1.85 -6.93
CA THR A 58 -7.07 3.31 -7.06
C THR A 58 -5.73 3.82 -7.58
N TRP A 59 -4.61 3.28 -7.07
CA TRP A 59 -3.29 3.58 -7.60
C TRP A 59 -3.15 3.11 -9.05
N LEU A 60 -3.64 1.92 -9.40
CA LEU A 60 -3.63 1.44 -10.79
C LEU A 60 -4.42 2.35 -11.74
N LEU A 61 -5.54 2.92 -11.30
CA LEU A 61 -6.40 3.77 -12.12
C LEU A 61 -5.90 5.22 -12.20
N LEU A 62 -5.60 5.83 -11.06
CA LEU A 62 -5.33 7.26 -10.92
C LEU A 62 -3.84 7.58 -10.78
N GLY A 63 -3.03 6.62 -10.32
CA GLY A 63 -1.63 6.87 -9.94
C GLY A 63 -1.48 7.59 -8.61
N GLU A 64 -2.55 7.68 -7.82
CA GLU A 64 -2.58 8.34 -6.52
C GLU A 64 -2.42 7.30 -5.40
N GLY A 65 -1.74 7.69 -4.31
CA GLY A 65 -1.47 6.82 -3.18
C GLY A 65 -0.33 5.83 -3.44
N ARG A 66 -0.38 4.68 -2.76
CA ARG A 66 0.64 3.63 -2.82
C ARG A 66 0.16 2.41 -3.60
N PRO A 67 1.07 1.68 -4.28
CA PRO A 67 0.72 0.47 -5.01
C PRO A 67 0.31 -0.68 -4.09
N GLU A 68 0.79 -0.72 -2.84
CA GLU A 68 0.44 -1.77 -1.89
C GLU A 68 -1.03 -1.67 -1.45
N GLN A 69 -1.73 -2.79 -1.48
CA GLN A 69 -3.02 -2.91 -0.82
C GLN A 69 -2.79 -3.25 0.66
N ASN A 70 -2.73 -2.22 1.51
CA ASN A 70 -2.59 -2.43 2.95
C ASN A 70 -3.84 -3.15 3.48
N SER A 71 -3.64 -4.29 4.15
CA SER A 71 -4.72 -4.97 4.84
C SER A 71 -5.07 -4.24 6.14
N LEU A 72 -6.28 -4.45 6.67
CA LEU A 72 -6.65 -3.93 7.99
C LEU A 72 -5.65 -4.39 9.07
N ASP A 73 -5.21 -5.64 8.99
CA ASP A 73 -4.23 -6.21 9.91
C ASP A 73 -2.86 -5.51 9.80
N ASP A 74 -2.43 -5.13 8.59
CA ASP A 74 -1.20 -4.38 8.37
C ASP A 74 -1.30 -2.98 8.98
N LEU A 75 -2.39 -2.26 8.69
CA LEU A 75 -2.63 -0.93 9.25
C LEU A 75 -2.70 -0.96 10.79
N TYR A 76 -3.36 -1.98 11.35
CA TYR A 76 -3.47 -2.18 12.79
C TYR A 76 -2.11 -2.50 13.43
N SER A 77 -1.36 -3.44 12.86
CA SER A 77 -0.02 -3.78 13.35
C SER A 77 0.93 -2.58 13.27
N ARG A 78 0.86 -1.82 12.18
CA ARG A 78 1.65 -0.60 11.97
C ARG A 78 1.29 0.48 12.98
N SER A 79 0.01 0.70 13.27
CA SER A 79 -0.40 1.72 14.24
C SER A 79 0.11 1.41 15.65
N ILE A 80 0.07 0.14 16.05
CA ILE A 80 0.61 -0.33 17.34
C ILE A 80 2.12 -0.15 17.40
N ASN A 81 2.84 -0.56 16.35
CA ASN A 81 4.30 -0.46 16.32
C ASN A 81 4.78 1.00 16.42
N ILE A 82 4.12 1.93 15.72
CA ILE A 82 4.44 3.36 15.80
C ILE A 82 4.13 3.91 17.19
N ALA A 83 2.96 3.58 17.75
CA ALA A 83 2.58 4.01 19.10
C ALA A 83 3.57 3.50 20.15
N TRP A 84 3.96 2.23 20.07
CA TRP A 84 4.92 1.61 20.98
C TRP A 84 6.30 2.26 20.88
N ALA A 85 6.82 2.46 19.67
CA ALA A 85 8.11 3.10 19.45
C ALA A 85 8.14 4.54 19.99
N TYR A 86 7.03 5.27 19.86
CA TYR A 86 6.88 6.60 20.41
C TYR A 86 6.87 6.61 21.94
N LEU A 87 6.03 5.78 22.56
CA LEU A 87 5.83 5.76 24.02
C LEU A 87 7.03 5.23 24.79
N THR A 88 7.78 4.28 24.22
CA THR A 88 8.95 3.69 24.88
C THR A 88 10.22 4.52 24.75
N ARG A 89 10.21 5.58 23.93
CA ARG A 89 11.42 6.39 23.63
C ARG A 89 12.04 7.03 24.87
N GLY A 90 11.23 7.41 25.87
CA GLY A 90 11.68 8.03 27.11
C GLY A 90 12.26 7.05 28.14
N GLY A 91 12.13 5.73 27.91
CA GLY A 91 12.55 4.70 28.87
C GLY A 91 11.59 4.48 30.04
N ASP A 92 10.51 5.24 30.12
CA ASP A 92 9.47 5.09 31.14
C ASP A 92 8.59 3.86 30.88
N GLU A 93 7.95 3.37 31.94
CA GLU A 93 6.93 2.33 31.83
C GLU A 93 5.73 2.85 31.03
N VAL A 94 5.33 2.08 30.01
CA VAL A 94 4.21 2.47 29.13
C VAL A 94 2.89 2.05 29.76
N GLU A 95 2.09 3.04 30.14
CA GLU A 95 0.71 2.82 30.56
C GLU A 95 -0.12 2.22 29.43
N ARG A 96 -0.85 1.13 29.73
CA ARG A 96 -1.66 0.40 28.75
C ARG A 96 -2.68 1.31 28.05
N ASP A 97 -3.28 2.24 28.78
CA ASP A 97 -4.29 3.16 28.25
C ASP A 97 -3.71 4.13 27.21
N HIS A 98 -2.45 4.58 27.41
CA HIS A 98 -1.76 5.43 26.43
C HIS A 98 -1.47 4.69 25.13
N LEU A 99 -1.05 3.42 25.22
CA LEU A 99 -0.84 2.59 24.03
C LEU A 99 -2.16 2.41 23.25
N ILE A 100 -3.25 2.06 23.95
CA ILE A 100 -4.57 1.88 23.33
C ILE A 100 -5.03 3.16 22.62
N LYS A 101 -4.94 4.31 23.29
CA LYS A 101 -5.38 5.59 22.73
C LYS A 101 -4.58 5.98 21.50
N LEU A 102 -3.25 5.93 21.59
CA LEU A 102 -2.39 6.35 20.49
C LEU A 102 -2.46 5.38 19.31
N SER A 103 -2.44 4.07 19.54
CA SER A 103 -2.55 3.08 18.46
C SER A 103 -3.90 3.15 17.75
N SER A 104 -4.98 3.44 18.48
CA SER A 104 -6.32 3.64 17.89
C SER A 104 -6.39 4.90 17.04
N ALA A 105 -5.84 6.02 17.51
CA ALA A 105 -5.78 7.27 16.75
C ALA A 105 -4.93 7.12 15.47
N LEU A 106 -3.77 6.48 15.59
CA LEU A 106 -2.91 6.20 14.44
C LEU A 106 -3.57 5.24 13.44
N PHE A 107 -4.32 4.25 13.92
CA PHE A 107 -5.06 3.33 13.05
C PHE A 107 -6.14 4.08 12.25
N GLN A 108 -6.95 4.92 12.91
CA GLN A 108 -7.96 5.74 12.24
C GLN A 108 -7.33 6.67 11.20
N TYR A 109 -6.23 7.33 11.54
CA TYR A 109 -5.49 8.18 10.61
C TYR A 109 -4.97 7.39 9.39
N LEU A 110 -4.35 6.23 9.63
CA LEU A 110 -3.84 5.36 8.57
C LEU A 110 -4.96 4.81 7.67
N MET A 111 -6.14 4.55 8.23
CA MET A 111 -7.33 4.15 7.47
C MET A 111 -7.82 5.26 6.53
N GLU A 112 -7.81 6.52 6.98
CA GLU A 112 -8.29 7.66 6.21
C GLU A 112 -7.29 8.14 5.16
N HIS A 113 -5.99 8.07 5.46
CA HIS A 113 -4.93 8.68 4.65
C HIS A 113 -3.98 7.67 3.99
N GLY A 114 -4.07 6.39 4.33
CA GLY A 114 -3.25 5.30 3.79
C GLY A 114 -1.81 5.27 4.29
N ASP A 115 -1.25 6.41 4.71
CA ASP A 115 0.10 6.50 5.27
C ASP A 115 0.28 7.67 6.24
N ILE A 116 1.33 7.60 7.06
CA ILE A 116 1.85 8.73 7.84
C ILE A 116 3.16 9.13 7.17
N SER A 117 3.23 10.35 6.65
CA SER A 117 4.47 10.83 6.02
C SER A 117 5.65 10.70 6.97
N GLU A 118 6.86 10.45 6.46
CA GLU A 118 8.07 10.40 7.29
C GLU A 118 8.22 11.70 8.10
N ALA A 119 7.92 12.86 7.50
CA ALA A 119 7.92 14.14 8.19
C ALA A 119 6.90 14.23 9.35
N MET A 120 5.73 13.59 9.23
CA MET A 120 4.75 13.52 10.32
C MET A 120 5.19 12.50 11.38
N THR A 121 5.78 11.39 10.98
CA THR A 121 6.39 10.40 11.89
C THR A 121 7.48 11.06 12.73
N ASP A 122 8.39 11.81 12.10
CA ASP A 122 9.45 12.56 12.77
C ASP A 122 8.88 13.65 13.67
N LYS A 123 7.84 14.36 13.22
CA LYS A 123 7.18 15.38 14.02
C LYS A 123 6.49 14.79 15.25
N LEU A 124 5.77 13.68 15.09
CA LEU A 124 5.21 12.92 16.21
C LEU A 124 6.33 12.52 17.16
N LEU A 125 7.38 11.87 16.67
CA LEU A 125 8.53 11.45 17.46
C LEU A 125 9.27 12.62 18.16
N SER A 126 9.24 13.83 17.60
CA SER A 126 9.87 15.01 18.19
C SER A 126 9.05 15.68 19.31
N LEU A 127 7.73 15.42 19.38
CA LEU A 127 6.84 16.01 20.38
C LEU A 127 6.87 15.28 21.73
N SER A 128 7.52 14.13 21.84
CA SER A 128 7.75 13.41 23.12
C SER A 128 9.11 13.70 23.77
N ALA A 129 9.97 14.50 23.13
CA ALA A 129 11.27 14.91 23.67
C ALA A 129 11.16 16.19 24.50
#